data_AF-A0A8T5J3Y1-F1
#
_entry.id   AF-A0A8T5J3Y1-F1
#
_cell.length_a   1.000
_cell.length_b   1.000
_cell.length_c   1.000
_cell.angle_alpha   90.00
_cell.angle_beta   90.00
_cell.angle_gamma   90.00
#
_symmetry.space_group_name_H-M   'P 1'
#
loop_
_entity.id
_entity.type
_entity.pdbx_description
1 polymer ?
#
loop_
_entity_poly.entity_id
_entity_poly.type
_entity_poly.pdbx_seq_one_letter_code
_entity_poly.pdbx_strand_id
1 'polypeptide(L)' 'MVKLSDLNLEEISQEEVSNRTFLGQATGMGLGHCVWLGTRHGPKGFLDNVRSYVVHEQGPAKMDVTFYGDPSDKST' A
#
# COMPACT_ATOMS: atom_id res chain seq x y z
N MET A 1 -5.91 -16.74 3.10
CA MET A 1 -6.44 -15.38 3.28
C MET A 1 -5.60 -14.72 4.34
N VAL A 2 -4.75 -13.77 3.96
CA VAL A 2 -3.92 -12.99 4.89
C VAL A 2 -4.85 -12.18 5.80
N LYS A 3 -4.68 -12.28 7.11
CA LYS A 3 -5.39 -11.39 8.04
C LYS A 3 -4.68 -10.04 8.04
N LEU A 4 -5.46 -8.96 8.13
CA LEU A 4 -4.92 -7.59 8.24
C LEU A 4 -3.95 -7.43 9.42
N SER A 5 -4.11 -8.23 10.49
CA SER A 5 -3.20 -8.28 11.65
C SER A 5 -1.79 -8.78 11.32
N ASP A 6 -1.65 -9.53 10.22
CA ASP A 6 -0.42 -10.19 9.84
C ASP A 6 0.31 -9.40 8.74
N LEU A 7 -0.26 -8.25 8.33
CA LEU A 7 0.29 -7.39 7.31
C LEU A 7 1.36 -6.48 7.92
N ASN A 8 2.62 -6.88 7.76
CA ASN A 8 3.77 -6.03 8.09
C ASN A 8 4.08 -5.12 6.91
N LEU A 9 3.66 -3.86 7.01
CA LEU A 9 3.94 -2.83 6.02
C LEU A 9 5.10 -1.95 6.46
N GLU A 10 6.05 -1.73 5.56
CA GLU A 10 7.15 -0.79 5.73
C GLU A 10 6.75 0.59 5.18
N GLU A 11 6.79 1.63 6.01
CA GLU A 11 6.70 3.00 5.50
C GLU A 11 8.03 3.38 4.85
N ILE A 12 7.98 3.82 3.59
CA ILE A 12 9.16 4.23 2.83
C ILE A 12 9.04 5.70 2.41
N SER A 13 10.18 6.32 2.13
CA SER A 13 10.25 7.67 1.55
C SER A 13 9.94 7.67 0.05
N GLN A 14 9.70 8.86 -0.52
CA GLN A 14 9.52 9.03 -1.97
C GLN A 14 10.73 8.58 -2.80
N GLU A 15 11.95 8.68 -2.25
CA GLU A 15 13.19 8.33 -2.94
C GLU A 15 13.33 6.80 -3.11
N GLU A 16 12.83 6.04 -2.13
CA GLU A 16 12.85 4.58 -2.10
C GLU A 16 11.82 3.94 -3.04
N VAL A 17 10.84 4.70 -3.53
CA VAL A 17 9.81 4.23 -4.47
C VAL A 17 10.41 3.75 -5.79
N SER A 18 11.53 4.34 -6.22
CA SER A 18 12.14 4.10 -7.53
C SER A 18 12.43 2.62 -7.84
N ASN A 19 12.61 1.80 -6.80
CA ASN A 19 12.89 0.36 -6.92
C ASN A 19 11.71 -0.53 -6.49
N ARG A 20 10.48 0.00 -6.44
CA ARG A 20 9.30 -0.75 -5.97
C ARG A 20 8.23 -0.87 -7.06
N THR A 21 7.38 -1.90 -6.96
CA THR A 21 6.26 -2.10 -7.89
C THR A 21 5.02 -1.37 -7.38
N PHE A 22 4.49 -0.40 -8.13
CA PHE A 22 3.23 0.25 -7.78
C PHE A 22 2.08 -0.76 -7.79
N LEU A 23 1.35 -0.86 -6.68
CA LEU A 23 0.19 -1.76 -6.55
C LEU A 23 -1.14 -1.02 -6.50
N GLY A 24 -1.15 0.22 -6.00
CA GLY A 24 -2.36 1.03 -5.97
C GLY A 24 -2.25 2.21 -5.03
N GLN A 25 -3.23 3.11 -5.11
CA GLN A 25 -3.36 4.26 -4.23
C GLN A 25 -4.75 4.26 -3.61
N ALA A 26 -4.85 4.64 -2.34
CA ALA A 26 -6.12 4.78 -1.64
C ALA A 26 -6.14 6.04 -0.79
N THR A 27 -7.33 6.60 -0.58
CA THR A 27 -7.53 7.82 0.22
C THR A 27 -8.39 7.49 1.44
N GLY A 28 -8.00 7.95 2.61
CA GLY A 28 -8.78 7.71 3.82
C GLY A 28 -8.32 8.53 5.03
N MET A 29 -8.95 8.27 6.17
CA MET A 29 -8.64 8.91 7.45
C MET A 29 -7.52 8.18 8.23
N GLY A 30 -6.89 7.16 7.65
CA GLY A 30 -5.79 6.42 8.26
C GLY A 30 -5.37 5.20 7.45
N LEU A 31 -4.20 4.64 7.80
CA LEU A 31 -3.57 3.54 7.06
C LEU A 31 -4.47 2.31 6.95
N GLY A 32 -5.11 1.88 8.04
CA GLY A 32 -6.01 0.72 8.03
C GLY A 32 -7.19 0.87 7.06
N HIS A 33 -7.74 2.08 6.93
CA HIS A 33 -8.80 2.38 5.95
C HIS A 33 -8.25 2.30 4.52
N CYS A 34 -7.04 2.85 4.29
CA CYS A 34 -6.40 2.82 2.98
C CYS A 34 -6.06 1.37 2.56
N VAL A 35 -5.57 0.54 3.49
CA VAL A 35 -5.32 -0.88 3.24
C VAL A 35 -6.63 -1.59 2.89
N TRP A 36 -7.70 -1.38 3.66
CA TRP A 36 -9.02 -1.95 3.36
C TRP A 36 -9.51 -1.57 1.96
N LEU A 37 -9.42 -0.29 1.59
CA LEU A 37 -9.75 0.16 0.24
C LEU A 37 -8.87 -0.52 -0.82
N GLY A 38 -7.56 -0.64 -0.56
CA GLY A 38 -6.63 -1.38 -1.41
C GLY A 38 -7.01 -2.86 -1.56
N THR A 39 -7.49 -3.53 -0.51
CA THR A 39 -7.98 -4.91 -0.61
C THR A 39 -9.23 -5.06 -1.47
N ARG A 40 -10.10 -4.03 -1.49
CA ARG A 40 -11.36 -4.05 -2.23
C ARG A 40 -11.23 -3.61 -3.68
N HIS A 41 -10.36 -2.65 -3.94
CA HIS A 41 -10.27 -1.95 -5.22
C HIS A 41 -8.90 -2.09 -5.91
N GLY A 42 -7.90 -2.61 -5.19
CA GLY A 42 -6.59 -2.91 -5.75
C GLY A 42 -6.57 -4.19 -6.59
N PRO A 43 -5.39 -4.58 -7.10
CA PRO A 43 -5.23 -5.77 -7.92
C PRO A 43 -5.56 -7.04 -7.12
N LYS A 44 -5.92 -8.10 -7.85
CA LYS A 44 -6.13 -9.43 -7.25
C LYS A 44 -4.87 -9.87 -6.51
N GLY A 45 -5.02 -10.32 -5.27
CA GLY A 45 -3.88 -10.68 -4.41
C GLY A 45 -3.14 -9.48 -3.84
N PHE A 46 -3.75 -8.29 -3.78
CA PHE A 46 -3.14 -7.08 -3.19
C PHE A 46 -2.44 -7.36 -1.85
N LEU A 47 -3.13 -8.03 -0.91
CA LEU A 47 -2.57 -8.36 0.41
C LEU A 47 -1.37 -9.30 0.32
N ASP A 48 -1.30 -10.15 -0.69
CA ASP A 48 -0.19 -11.08 -0.87
C ASP A 48 1.05 -10.37 -1.41
N ASN A 49 0.87 -9.26 -2.14
CA ASN A 49 1.96 -8.55 -2.83
C ASN A 49 2.41 -7.25 -2.14
N VAL A 50 1.55 -6.63 -1.34
CA VAL A 50 1.89 -5.36 -0.68
C VAL A 50 2.92 -5.57 0.42
N ARG A 51 3.96 -4.72 0.41
CA ARG A 51 5.10 -4.78 1.34
C ARG A 51 5.41 -3.43 1.94
N SER A 52 5.26 -2.37 1.16
CA SER A 52 5.59 -1.01 1.59
C SER A 52 4.54 0.00 1.16
N TYR A 53 4.59 1.17 1.78
CA TYR A 53 3.68 2.27 1.49
C TYR A 53 4.33 3.63 1.67
N VAL A 54 3.75 4.64 1.02
CA VAL A 54 4.09 6.05 1.22
C VAL A 54 2.83 6.79 1.60
N VAL A 55 2.91 7.58 2.68
CA VAL A 55 1.82 8.50 3.08
C VAL A 55 2.02 9.84 2.39
N HIS A 56 0.94 10.35 1.82
CA HIS A 56 0.82 11.70 1.29
C HIS A 56 -0.22 12.44 2.13
N GLU A 57 0.24 13.30 3.02
CA GLU A 57 -0.65 14.11 3.85
C GLU A 57 -1.25 15.25 3.01
N GLN A 58 -2.56 15.21 2.78
CA GLN A 58 -3.30 16.25 2.06
C GLN A 58 -3.95 17.27 3.02
N GLY A 59 -3.65 17.17 4.33
CA GLY A 59 -4.19 18.02 5.38
C GLY A 59 -4.60 17.24 6.63
N PRO A 60 -5.22 17.92 7.62
CA PRO A 60 -5.38 17.42 8.98
C PRO A 60 -6.31 16.20 9.15
N ALA A 61 -7.02 15.79 8.10
CA ALA A 61 -7.97 14.67 8.16
C ALA A 61 -7.96 13.76 6.92
N LYS A 62 -7.06 14.01 5.95
CA LYS A 62 -7.03 13.29 4.68
C LYS A 62 -5.62 12.84 4.36
N MET A 63 -5.46 11.52 4.28
CA MET A 63 -4.23 10.87 3.87
C MET A 63 -4.50 10.13 2.57
N ASP A 64 -3.63 10.33 1.58
CA ASP A 64 -3.52 9.42 0.46
C ASP A 64 -2.35 8.49 0.73
N VAL A 65 -2.55 7.19 0.57
CA VAL A 65 -1.50 6.19 0.75
C VAL A 65 -1.28 5.48 -0.57
N THR A 66 -0.03 5.47 -1.01
CA THR A 66 0.38 4.68 -2.16
C THR A 66 1.04 3.41 -1.67
N PHE A 67 0.60 2.28 -2.19
CA PHE A 67 1.06 0.95 -1.81
C PHE A 67 1.95 0.34 -2.88
N TYR A 68 2.99 -0.34 -2.42
CA TYR A 68 4.00 -0.94 -3.26
C TYR A 68 4.30 -2.39 -2.86
N GLY A 69 4.68 -3.18 -3.85
CA GLY A 69 5.21 -4.52 -3.70
C GLY A 69 6.69 -4.58 -4.07
N ASP A 70 7.29 -5.76 -3.90
CA ASP A 70 8.67 -5.97 -4.30
C ASP A 70 8.82 -6.01 -5.82
N PRO A 71 9.94 -5.50 -6.37
CA PRO A 71 10.23 -5.55 -7.80
C PRO A 71 10.44 -6.99 -8.31
N SER A 72 10.80 -7.91 -7.42
CA SER A 72 11.01 -9.34 -7.68
C SER A 72 9.69 -10.11 -7.86
N ASP A 73 8.61 -9.62 -7.24
CA ASP A 73 7.27 -10.20 -7.31
C ASP A 73 6.55 -9.72 -8.59
N LYS A 74 7.20 -9.87 -9.73
CA LYS A 74 6.50 -9.87 -11.03
C LYS A 74 5.82 -11.23 -11.17
N SER A 75 4.72 -11.41 -10.45
CA SER A 75 3.86 -12.57 -10.65
C SER A 75 3.49 -12.64 -12.13
N THR A 76 3.86 -13.79 -12.72
CA THR A 76 3.70 -14.17 -14.12
C THR A 76 2.25 -14.46 -14.46
#